data_AF-S8GC86-F1
#
_entry.id   AF-S8GC86-F1
#
_cell.length_a   1.000
_cell.length_b   1.000
_cell.length_c   1.000
_cell.angle_alpha   90.00
_cell.angle_beta   90.00
_cell.angle_gamma   90.00
#
_symmetry.space_group_name_H-M   'P 1'
#
loop_
_entity.id
_entity.type
_entity.pdbx_description
1 polymer ?
#
loop_
_entity_poly.entity_id
_entity_poly.type
_entity_poly.pdbx_seq_one_letter_code
_entity_poly.pdbx_strand_id
1 'polypeptide(L)'
;MSTHSLSAMPPPPPGPLQLAAAPQSRRRGRRPEARHAASPASLPSFALCLPVSLPHRAYCLRHVFLGCLGLFALLWNSGQLASAQLRIQSPKHLIEELKGAGAFEEQAGETIIGSTASFGTPAYGTVLRGKAFYVPDPATERVDSGSHCTPAYCEKIKNEVDQWKKSEATGGPSKVIFFLDRGICTFATKVRIAQACGADAAVVVDRGVSGWSRSYIRFNVIMSDDGTGQDINIPSVLISRADGQLILDAIIAGAGDEPVLLEMEWNIPNRWPVAVEFWTDPGERQSSAFLQQVAPHMLELGPHVRFKTLYSIFEIEGGSGELCLTKGLYKQFPQAYCAFDPAAQSVAHTGSEVVEEALREACLYQITATSAKDLPDSEFSKEFWQYHMLMADPQKGCFFNGEGRHEWGESCSMRLMSEILSSGQMKLLKECIDGPQGRQLLDVSKSNRTWGPIALRVNGARFSGNLDVETAMRVICASTKDPNTDRYRAPECEKLMIEVHKEEAPWLRDAPDWQNFFLVLLFLGIIAACAVALYYRVAKQRLLQEVRREVNAEIQQQIQQYYEMNEERAPPARRGLERQPLVVP
;
A
#
# COMPACT_ATOMS: atom_id res chain seq x y z
N MET A 1 -39.31 -2.37 -57.61
CA MET A 1 -40.09 -3.41 -56.93
C MET A 1 -39.21 -3.98 -55.85
N SER A 2 -39.34 -3.43 -54.64
CA SER A 2 -38.43 -3.65 -53.52
C SER A 2 -39.18 -4.40 -52.44
N THR A 3 -38.75 -5.64 -52.17
CA THR A 3 -39.33 -6.53 -51.17
C THR A 3 -38.62 -6.30 -49.84
N HIS A 4 -39.33 -5.69 -48.88
CA HIS A 4 -38.93 -5.63 -47.48
C HIS A 4 -39.45 -6.86 -46.74
N SER A 5 -38.53 -7.66 -46.19
CA SER A 5 -38.81 -8.76 -45.28
C SER A 5 -38.78 -8.25 -43.83
N LEU A 6 -39.92 -8.32 -43.15
CA LEU A 6 -40.08 -8.03 -41.72
C LEU A 6 -39.55 -9.22 -40.89
N SER A 7 -38.55 -8.96 -40.05
CA SER A 7 -38.09 -9.88 -39.00
C SER A 7 -39.06 -9.86 -37.81
N ALA A 8 -39.48 -11.05 -37.37
CA ALA A 8 -40.29 -11.25 -36.17
C ALA A 8 -39.42 -11.19 -34.90
N MET A 9 -39.88 -10.45 -33.90
CA MET A 9 -39.27 -10.40 -32.55
C MET A 9 -39.62 -11.67 -31.75
N PRO A 10 -38.71 -12.15 -30.87
CA PRO A 10 -38.98 -13.24 -29.93
C PRO A 10 -39.82 -12.77 -28.72
N PRO A 11 -40.59 -13.67 -28.07
CA PRO A 11 -41.46 -13.34 -26.94
C PRO A 11 -40.69 -13.14 -25.62
N PRO A 12 -41.22 -12.35 -24.66
CA PRO A 12 -40.60 -12.09 -23.38
C PRO A 12 -40.71 -13.29 -22.40
N PRO A 13 -39.79 -13.40 -21.41
CA PRO A 13 -39.74 -14.50 -20.46
C PRO A 13 -40.84 -14.43 -19.39
N PRO A 14 -41.24 -15.57 -18.80
CA PRO A 14 -42.32 -15.63 -17.81
C PRO A 14 -41.89 -15.09 -16.44
N GLY A 15 -42.80 -14.36 -15.78
CA GLY A 15 -42.61 -13.78 -14.45
C GLY A 15 -42.63 -14.80 -13.30
N PRO A 16 -42.20 -14.39 -12.10
CA PRO A 16 -41.95 -15.30 -10.98
C PRO A 16 -43.24 -15.86 -10.35
N LEU A 17 -43.21 -17.17 -10.10
CA LEU A 17 -44.22 -17.97 -9.41
C LEU A 17 -44.46 -17.48 -7.96
N GLN A 18 -45.72 -17.22 -7.64
CA GLN A 18 -46.22 -17.02 -6.28
C GLN A 18 -46.21 -18.36 -5.52
N LEU A 19 -45.44 -18.46 -4.43
CA LEU A 19 -45.59 -19.56 -3.48
C LEU A 19 -46.82 -19.31 -2.59
N ALA A 20 -47.79 -20.21 -2.72
CA ALA A 20 -48.97 -20.29 -1.89
C ALA A 20 -48.64 -20.76 -0.46
N ALA A 21 -49.27 -20.10 0.51
CA ALA A 21 -49.28 -20.47 1.92
C ALA A 21 -50.24 -21.64 2.19
N ALA A 22 -49.86 -22.55 3.10
CA ALA A 22 -50.74 -23.53 3.75
C ALA A 22 -50.12 -23.96 5.12
N PRO A 23 -50.86 -24.61 6.03
CA PRO A 23 -51.68 -23.93 7.03
C PRO A 23 -51.32 -24.27 8.49
N GLN A 24 -51.86 -23.45 9.40
CA GLN A 24 -51.82 -23.62 10.86
C GLN A 24 -52.50 -24.91 11.34
N SER A 25 -51.89 -25.60 12.30
CA SER A 25 -52.59 -26.52 13.20
C SER A 25 -52.44 -26.08 14.67
N ARG A 26 -53.59 -25.89 15.32
CA ARG A 26 -53.79 -25.67 16.75
C ARG A 26 -53.92 -27.04 17.45
N ARG A 27 -53.29 -27.24 18.62
CA ARG A 27 -53.97 -27.37 19.93
C ARG A 27 -53.04 -27.84 21.07
N ARG A 28 -53.08 -27.05 22.16
CA ARG A 28 -53.18 -27.38 23.60
C ARG A 28 -52.14 -28.34 24.23
N GLY A 29 -51.53 -28.05 25.38
CA GLY A 29 -51.69 -26.93 26.31
C GLY A 29 -50.96 -27.14 27.65
N ARG A 30 -51.19 -26.19 28.56
CA ARG A 30 -50.90 -26.13 30.02
C ARG A 30 -49.52 -25.61 30.49
N ARG A 31 -49.54 -24.31 30.80
CA ARG A 31 -48.94 -23.61 31.97
C ARG A 31 -49.44 -24.20 33.31
N PRO A 32 -48.83 -23.92 34.50
CA PRO A 32 -48.45 -22.58 35.03
C PRO A 32 -47.02 -22.49 35.60
N GLU A 33 -46.31 -21.36 35.45
CA GLU A 33 -46.35 -20.12 36.26
C GLU A 33 -46.07 -20.29 37.76
N ALA A 34 -44.87 -19.84 38.19
CA ALA A 34 -44.66 -19.18 39.48
C ALA A 34 -43.44 -18.24 39.38
N ARG A 35 -43.70 -16.94 39.56
CA ARG A 35 -42.71 -15.89 39.80
C ARG A 35 -42.22 -16.00 41.25
N HIS A 36 -40.96 -15.68 41.52
CA HIS A 36 -40.59 -14.80 42.65
C HIS A 36 -39.20 -14.19 42.42
N ALA A 37 -39.13 -12.89 42.74
CA ALA A 37 -37.95 -12.04 42.70
C ALA A 37 -37.17 -12.14 44.00
N ALA A 38 -35.84 -11.96 43.94
CA ALA A 38 -35.02 -11.16 44.86
C ALA A 38 -33.53 -11.49 44.68
N SER A 39 -32.74 -10.50 44.27
CA SER A 39 -31.34 -10.30 44.71
C SER A 39 -31.36 -9.65 46.12
N PRO A 40 -30.28 -9.59 46.94
CA PRO A 40 -28.87 -9.47 46.51
C PRO A 40 -27.78 -10.13 47.41
N ALA A 41 -26.55 -10.04 46.92
CA ALA A 41 -25.26 -9.88 47.64
C ALA A 41 -24.87 -10.88 48.75
N SER A 42 -23.71 -11.54 48.56
CA SER A 42 -22.54 -11.38 49.45
C SER A 42 -21.42 -12.35 49.04
N LEU A 43 -20.25 -11.80 48.73
CA LEU A 43 -18.96 -12.49 48.77
C LEU A 43 -18.68 -12.99 50.19
N PRO A 44 -17.96 -14.11 50.34
CA PRO A 44 -17.06 -14.24 51.46
C PRO A 44 -15.62 -14.46 50.96
N SER A 45 -14.75 -13.55 51.39
CA SER A 45 -13.33 -13.82 51.58
C SER A 45 -13.19 -14.85 52.69
N PHE A 46 -12.50 -15.96 52.43
CA PHE A 46 -11.86 -16.76 53.47
C PHE A 46 -10.44 -17.07 53.05
N ALA A 47 -9.51 -16.42 53.73
CA ALA A 47 -8.16 -16.90 53.93
C ALA A 47 -8.23 -18.21 54.74
N LEU A 48 -7.51 -19.24 54.33
CA LEU A 48 -7.15 -20.33 55.24
C LEU A 48 -5.83 -20.97 54.84
N CYS A 49 -4.90 -20.81 55.78
CA CYS A 49 -3.78 -21.65 56.18
C CYS A 49 -3.60 -22.98 55.43
N LEU A 50 -2.38 -23.18 54.97
CA LEU A 50 -1.78 -24.49 54.73
C LEU A 50 -1.82 -25.34 56.01
N PRO A 51 -2.12 -26.64 55.86
CA PRO A 51 -1.21 -27.60 56.47
C PRO A 51 -0.79 -28.70 55.48
N VAL A 52 0.33 -29.28 55.90
CA VAL A 52 1.19 -30.26 55.25
C VAL A 52 0.53 -31.64 55.19
N SER A 53 0.87 -32.38 54.12
CA SER A 53 0.98 -33.85 53.95
C SER A 53 -0.11 -34.65 53.18
N LEU A 54 0.43 -35.54 52.34
CA LEU A 54 -0.13 -36.69 51.57
C LEU A 54 -0.60 -36.42 50.11
N PRO A 55 -0.49 -37.41 49.19
CA PRO A 55 0.68 -38.22 48.80
C PRO A 55 0.96 -38.16 47.27
N HIS A 56 2.06 -38.79 46.84
CA HIS A 56 2.49 -38.89 45.44
C HIS A 56 1.45 -39.55 44.52
N ARG A 57 0.63 -38.73 43.83
CA ARG A 57 0.05 -39.04 42.50
C ARG A 57 -0.69 -37.81 41.95
N ALA A 58 0.06 -36.78 41.54
CA ALA A 58 -0.53 -35.59 40.90
C ALA A 58 0.38 -34.95 39.83
N TYR A 59 1.25 -35.74 39.18
CA TYR A 59 2.08 -35.23 38.08
C TYR A 59 1.37 -35.27 36.71
N CYS A 60 0.26 -36.00 36.55
CA CYS A 60 -0.45 -36.05 35.26
C CYS A 60 -1.48 -34.93 35.03
N LEU A 61 -2.09 -34.33 36.07
CA LEU A 61 -3.13 -33.31 35.84
C LEU A 61 -2.56 -31.91 35.52
N ARG A 62 -1.33 -31.62 35.94
CA ARG A 62 -0.69 -30.31 35.70
C ARG A 62 -0.27 -30.14 34.23
N HIS A 63 0.14 -31.21 33.56
CA HIS A 63 0.47 -31.20 32.13
C HIS A 63 -0.75 -31.20 31.22
N VAL A 64 -1.90 -31.71 31.68
CA VAL A 64 -3.15 -31.65 30.90
C VAL A 64 -3.76 -30.25 30.94
N PHE A 65 -3.72 -29.55 32.08
CA PHE A 65 -4.21 -28.16 32.17
C PHE A 65 -3.28 -27.13 31.49
N LEU A 66 -1.97 -27.32 31.54
CA LEU A 66 -1.01 -26.50 30.76
C LEU A 66 -1.05 -26.83 29.25
N GLY A 67 -1.36 -28.08 28.88
CA GLY A 67 -1.59 -28.47 27.49
C GLY A 67 -2.86 -27.85 26.90
N CYS A 68 -3.95 -27.77 27.67
CA CYS A 68 -5.20 -27.14 27.21
C CYS A 68 -5.13 -25.61 27.10
N LEU A 69 -4.33 -24.93 27.93
CA LEU A 69 -4.07 -23.50 27.79
C LEU A 69 -3.11 -23.17 26.62
N GLY A 70 -2.15 -24.07 26.33
CA GLY A 70 -1.29 -23.96 25.14
C GLY A 70 -2.04 -24.23 23.83
N LEU A 71 -3.03 -25.13 23.83
CA LEU A 71 -3.89 -25.41 22.67
C LEU A 71 -4.93 -24.32 22.41
N PHE A 72 -5.38 -23.59 23.43
CA PHE A 72 -6.24 -22.41 23.24
C PHE A 72 -5.47 -21.18 22.75
N ALA A 73 -4.18 -21.06 23.08
CA ALA A 73 -3.32 -19.97 22.58
C ALA A 73 -2.91 -20.17 21.10
N LEU A 74 -2.84 -21.41 20.61
CA LEU A 74 -2.52 -21.70 19.20
C LEU A 74 -3.74 -21.60 18.26
N LEU A 75 -4.96 -21.55 18.81
CA LEU A 75 -6.19 -21.34 18.05
C LEU A 75 -6.68 -19.89 18.06
N TRP A 76 -5.99 -18.99 18.77
CA TRP A 76 -6.26 -17.56 18.75
C TRP A 76 -5.34 -16.82 17.78
N ASN A 77 -5.16 -17.36 16.59
CA ASN A 77 -4.76 -16.53 15.46
C ASN A 77 -6.01 -15.77 15.01
N SER A 78 -6.45 -14.80 15.83
CA SER A 78 -7.33 -13.73 15.37
C SER A 78 -6.66 -13.19 14.13
N GLY A 79 -7.22 -13.47 12.95
CA GLY A 79 -6.75 -12.85 11.73
C GLY A 79 -6.84 -11.35 11.92
N GLN A 80 -5.70 -10.71 12.24
CA GLN A 80 -5.60 -9.27 12.18
C GLN A 80 -5.72 -8.94 10.70
N LEU A 81 -6.92 -8.51 10.30
CA LEU A 81 -7.14 -7.96 8.98
C LEU A 81 -6.35 -6.66 8.90
N ALA A 82 -5.63 -6.47 7.80
CA ALA A 82 -5.16 -5.14 7.43
C ALA A 82 -6.40 -4.27 7.29
N SER A 83 -6.49 -3.28 8.14
CA SER A 83 -7.60 -2.34 8.16
C SER A 83 -6.98 -0.97 8.04
N ALA A 84 -7.58 -0.12 7.20
CA ALA A 84 -7.14 1.26 7.14
C ALA A 84 -7.32 1.92 8.50
N GLN A 85 -6.24 2.54 8.97
CA GLN A 85 -6.19 3.30 10.21
C GLN A 85 -6.22 4.77 9.86
N LEU A 86 -7.28 5.46 10.26
CA LEU A 86 -7.40 6.91 10.11
C LEU A 86 -7.09 7.56 11.45
N ARG A 87 -6.14 8.50 11.47
CA ARG A 87 -5.78 9.28 12.66
C ARG A 87 -6.06 10.76 12.42
N ILE A 88 -6.94 11.35 13.21
CA ILE A 88 -7.18 12.79 13.17
C ILE A 88 -6.02 13.50 13.87
N GLN A 89 -5.40 14.46 13.18
CA GLN A 89 -4.29 15.27 13.71
C GLN A 89 -4.78 16.63 14.20
N SER A 90 -5.78 17.19 13.53
CA SER A 90 -6.43 18.44 13.91
C SER A 90 -7.89 18.43 13.46
N PRO A 91 -8.78 19.19 14.13
CA PRO A 91 -8.53 19.93 15.37
C PRO A 91 -8.55 19.02 16.62
N LYS A 92 -7.90 19.41 17.71
CA LYS A 92 -7.79 18.57 18.92
C LYS A 92 -9.14 18.25 19.58
N HIS A 93 -10.11 19.16 19.50
CA HIS A 93 -11.43 18.93 20.09
C HIS A 93 -12.18 17.78 19.39
N LEU A 94 -12.00 17.61 18.08
CA LEU A 94 -12.60 16.52 17.31
C LEU A 94 -12.07 15.16 17.80
N ILE A 95 -10.79 15.08 18.19
CA ILE A 95 -10.18 13.87 18.75
C ILE A 95 -10.91 13.47 20.05
N GLU A 96 -11.17 14.43 20.94
CA GLU A 96 -11.88 14.18 22.20
C GLU A 96 -13.36 13.80 21.97
N GLU A 97 -14.03 14.39 20.97
CA GLU A 97 -15.40 14.01 20.60
C GLU A 97 -15.46 12.57 20.06
N LEU A 98 -14.53 12.20 19.18
CA LEU A 98 -14.41 10.84 18.65
C LEU A 98 -14.13 9.83 19.76
N LYS A 99 -13.26 10.19 20.71
CA LYS A 99 -12.98 9.39 21.91
C LYS A 99 -14.25 9.19 22.75
N GLY A 100 -14.98 10.27 23.02
CA GLY A 100 -16.25 10.23 23.77
C GLY A 100 -17.32 9.40 23.07
N ALA A 101 -17.32 9.35 21.74
CA ALA A 101 -18.22 8.53 20.93
C ALA A 101 -17.79 7.06 20.77
N GLY A 102 -16.67 6.67 21.39
CA GLY A 102 -16.11 5.32 21.31
C GLY A 102 -15.65 4.95 19.90
N ALA A 103 -15.09 5.91 19.15
CA ALA A 103 -14.55 5.69 17.80
C ALA A 103 -13.21 4.94 17.82
N PHE A 104 -12.46 5.06 18.90
CA PHE A 104 -11.11 4.51 19.05
C PHE A 104 -11.12 3.12 19.69
N GLU A 105 -10.27 2.22 19.20
CA GLU A 105 -10.09 0.89 19.77
C GLU A 105 -8.94 0.92 20.80
N GLU A 106 -9.16 0.34 21.98
CA GLU A 106 -8.18 0.35 23.08
C GLU A 106 -6.80 -0.19 22.68
N GLN A 107 -6.75 -1.11 21.70
CA GLN A 107 -5.51 -1.75 21.24
C GLN A 107 -4.81 -1.01 20.08
N ALA A 108 -5.52 -0.12 19.38
CA ALA A 108 -5.01 0.56 18.18
C ALA A 108 -4.68 2.04 18.42
N GLY A 109 -5.00 2.56 19.61
CA GLY A 109 -4.80 3.97 19.97
C GLY A 109 -5.88 4.87 19.37
N GLU A 110 -5.55 6.15 19.14
CA GLU A 110 -6.46 7.17 18.58
C GLU A 110 -6.67 6.99 17.06
N THR A 111 -7.07 5.78 16.65
CA THR A 111 -7.30 5.38 15.27
C THR A 111 -8.75 4.99 15.04
N ILE A 112 -9.35 5.52 13.99
CA ILE A 112 -10.61 5.03 13.43
C ILE A 112 -10.28 3.93 12.44
N ILE A 113 -10.92 2.78 12.63
CA ILE A 113 -10.69 1.62 11.78
C ILE A 113 -11.81 1.50 10.75
N GLY A 114 -11.45 1.59 9.47
CA GLY A 114 -12.37 1.46 8.36
C GLY A 114 -12.10 0.24 7.48
N SER A 115 -13.03 -0.04 6.57
CA SER A 115 -12.89 -1.09 5.55
C SER A 115 -12.26 -0.52 4.28
N THR A 116 -11.14 -1.09 3.86
CA THR A 116 -10.41 -0.66 2.66
C THR A 116 -11.04 -1.23 1.38
N ALA A 117 -11.04 -0.43 0.31
CA ALA A 117 -11.43 -0.88 -1.03
C ALA A 117 -10.56 -2.00 -1.61
N SER A 118 -11.16 -2.81 -2.48
CA SER A 118 -10.45 -3.83 -3.27
C SER A 118 -9.86 -3.27 -4.56
N PHE A 119 -9.87 -1.95 -4.74
CA PHE A 119 -9.37 -1.19 -5.89
C PHE A 119 -8.62 0.04 -5.39
N GLY A 120 -7.89 0.73 -6.26
CA GLY A 120 -7.02 1.84 -5.88
C GLY A 120 -5.64 1.35 -5.40
N THR A 121 -4.76 2.28 -5.04
CA THR A 121 -3.40 1.96 -4.61
C THR A 121 -3.19 2.40 -3.16
N PRO A 122 -3.44 1.54 -2.15
CA PRO A 122 -3.09 1.82 -0.77
C PRO A 122 -1.60 2.13 -0.60
N ALA A 123 -1.34 3.13 0.22
CA ALA A 123 0.00 3.61 0.54
C ALA A 123 0.66 2.65 1.58
N TYR A 124 0.91 1.41 1.20
CA TYR A 124 1.51 0.42 2.10
C TYR A 124 2.93 0.81 2.49
N GLY A 125 3.21 0.76 3.80
CA GLY A 125 4.52 1.11 4.33
C GLY A 125 4.81 2.61 4.38
N THR A 126 3.87 3.46 3.98
CA THR A 126 3.94 4.92 4.07
C THR A 126 2.69 5.47 4.77
N VAL A 127 2.73 6.75 5.11
CA VAL A 127 1.62 7.44 5.79
C VAL A 127 1.14 8.56 4.89
N LEU A 128 -0.11 8.46 4.41
CA LEU A 128 -0.74 9.52 3.64
C LEU A 128 -1.28 10.58 4.60
N ARG A 129 -0.69 11.77 4.57
CA ARG A 129 -1.11 12.92 5.39
C ARG A 129 -1.78 13.96 4.51
N GLY A 130 -3.01 14.34 4.83
CA GLY A 130 -3.75 15.31 4.01
C GLY A 130 -4.81 16.08 4.76
N LYS A 131 -5.34 17.10 4.08
CA LYS A 131 -6.50 17.89 4.55
C LYS A 131 -7.79 17.24 4.07
N ALA A 132 -8.77 17.16 4.97
CA ALA A 132 -10.10 16.68 4.65
C ALA A 132 -10.93 17.77 3.94
N PHE A 133 -11.64 17.37 2.89
CA PHE A 133 -12.61 18.20 2.18
C PHE A 133 -13.94 17.48 2.10
N TYR A 134 -15.01 18.24 2.28
CA TYR A 134 -16.37 17.74 2.19
C TYR A 134 -17.30 18.84 1.72
N VAL A 135 -18.22 18.48 0.82
CA VAL A 135 -19.38 19.31 0.50
C VAL A 135 -20.63 18.44 0.59
N PRO A 136 -21.66 18.86 1.34
CA PRO A 136 -22.93 18.15 1.38
C PRO A 136 -23.50 17.95 -0.01
N ASP A 137 -23.82 16.70 -0.34
CA ASP A 137 -24.51 16.32 -1.57
C ASP A 137 -25.69 15.40 -1.24
N PRO A 138 -26.84 15.97 -0.85
CA PRO A 138 -27.98 15.18 -0.38
C PRO A 138 -28.48 14.23 -1.47
N ALA A 139 -29.03 13.08 -1.06
CA ALA A 139 -29.68 12.17 -2.00
C ALA A 139 -30.84 12.87 -2.71
N THR A 140 -30.97 12.64 -4.02
CA THR A 140 -32.12 13.12 -4.79
C THR A 140 -33.05 11.96 -5.15
N GLU A 141 -34.26 12.27 -5.63
CA GLU A 141 -35.21 11.25 -6.09
C GLU A 141 -34.73 10.49 -7.34
N ARG A 142 -33.75 11.01 -8.09
CA ARG A 142 -33.17 10.30 -9.23
C ARG A 142 -32.01 9.41 -8.78
N VAL A 143 -31.94 8.22 -9.37
CA VAL A 143 -30.97 7.15 -9.07
C VAL A 143 -29.51 7.54 -9.44
N ASP A 144 -29.34 8.63 -10.18
CA ASP A 144 -28.06 9.13 -10.70
C ASP A 144 -27.66 10.51 -10.17
N SER A 145 -28.42 11.12 -9.26
CA SER A 145 -28.06 12.43 -8.69
C SER A 145 -28.00 12.49 -7.16
N GLY A 146 -27.04 13.27 -6.66
CA GLY A 146 -26.75 13.41 -5.24
C GLY A 146 -25.78 12.35 -4.71
N SER A 147 -25.49 12.43 -3.41
CA SER A 147 -24.61 11.49 -2.69
C SER A 147 -23.21 11.34 -3.27
N HIS A 148 -22.65 12.38 -3.90
CA HIS A 148 -21.35 12.36 -4.57
C HIS A 148 -21.29 11.37 -5.74
N CYS A 149 -22.43 11.05 -6.36
CA CYS A 149 -22.49 10.23 -7.58
C CYS A 149 -22.28 11.04 -8.87
N THR A 150 -22.09 12.36 -8.77
CA THR A 150 -21.84 13.27 -9.90
C THR A 150 -20.70 14.23 -9.56
N PRO A 151 -20.00 14.82 -10.55
CA PRO A 151 -18.93 15.77 -10.31
C PRO A 151 -19.41 17.16 -9.84
N ALA A 152 -20.71 17.35 -9.59
CA ALA A 152 -21.28 18.66 -9.24
C ALA A 152 -20.69 19.26 -7.95
N TYR A 153 -20.26 18.43 -7.00
CA TYR A 153 -19.60 18.89 -5.78
C TYR A 153 -18.17 19.39 -6.04
N CYS A 154 -17.54 18.93 -7.12
CA CYS A 154 -16.15 19.25 -7.44
C CYS A 154 -15.98 20.73 -7.76
N GLU A 155 -16.91 21.31 -8.54
CA GLU A 155 -16.90 22.74 -8.84
C GLU A 155 -17.02 23.60 -7.58
N LYS A 156 -17.73 23.12 -6.55
CA LYS A 156 -17.91 23.85 -5.29
C LYS A 156 -16.62 23.90 -4.46
N ILE A 157 -15.81 22.85 -4.48
CA ILE A 157 -14.55 22.76 -3.69
C ILE A 157 -13.29 23.08 -4.51
N LYS A 158 -13.42 23.22 -5.82
CA LYS A 158 -12.28 23.35 -6.75
C LYS A 158 -11.28 24.42 -6.32
N ASN A 159 -11.78 25.62 -6.00
CA ASN A 159 -10.91 26.73 -5.63
C ASN A 159 -10.12 26.47 -4.33
N GLU A 160 -10.77 25.88 -3.32
CA GLU A 160 -10.11 25.54 -2.05
C GLU A 160 -9.09 24.43 -2.21
N VAL A 161 -9.42 23.41 -3.02
CA VAL A 161 -8.51 22.32 -3.39
C VAL A 161 -7.30 22.85 -4.15
N ASP A 162 -7.51 23.65 -5.18
CA ASP A 162 -6.44 24.25 -5.99
C ASP A 162 -5.56 25.18 -5.14
N GLN A 163 -6.13 25.90 -4.16
CA GLN A 163 -5.37 26.71 -3.23
C GLN A 163 -4.53 25.87 -2.28
N TRP A 164 -5.08 24.79 -1.72
CA TRP A 164 -4.35 23.88 -0.84
C TRP A 164 -3.18 23.21 -1.55
N LYS A 165 -3.40 22.73 -2.78
CA LYS A 165 -2.35 22.09 -3.58
C LYS A 165 -1.18 23.02 -3.89
N LYS A 166 -1.40 24.33 -4.00
CA LYS A 166 -0.31 25.30 -4.22
C LYS A 166 0.71 25.36 -3.08
N SER A 167 0.35 24.92 -1.87
CA SER A 167 1.30 24.86 -0.76
C SER A 167 2.47 23.90 -1.02
N GLU A 168 2.31 22.94 -1.94
CA GLU A 168 3.37 22.01 -2.36
C GLU A 168 4.59 22.73 -2.90
N ALA A 169 4.38 23.80 -3.66
CA ALA A 169 5.45 24.61 -4.26
C ALA A 169 6.34 25.27 -3.20
N THR A 170 5.85 25.38 -1.97
CA THR A 170 6.59 25.94 -0.82
C THR A 170 6.99 24.86 0.18
N GLY A 171 6.87 23.57 -0.16
CA GLY A 171 7.15 22.44 0.72
C GLY A 171 6.08 22.20 1.80
N GLY A 172 4.90 22.79 1.64
CA GLY A 172 3.74 22.60 2.52
C GLY A 172 2.92 21.34 2.18
N PRO A 173 2.03 20.90 3.09
CA PRO A 173 1.18 19.73 2.86
C PRO A 173 0.15 20.00 1.77
N SER A 174 0.13 19.19 0.72
CA SER A 174 -0.73 19.42 -0.46
C SER A 174 -1.76 18.31 -0.73
N LYS A 175 -1.69 17.20 0.00
CA LYS A 175 -2.58 16.06 -0.22
C LYS A 175 -4.02 16.37 0.19
N VAL A 176 -4.94 15.90 -0.64
CA VAL A 176 -6.37 16.19 -0.58
C VAL A 176 -7.14 14.91 -0.28
N ILE A 177 -7.89 14.88 0.82
CA ILE A 177 -8.68 13.72 1.23
C ILE A 177 -10.15 14.07 1.12
N PHE A 178 -10.87 13.43 0.21
CA PHE A 178 -12.31 13.69 0.05
C PHE A 178 -13.13 12.78 0.95
N PHE A 179 -14.00 13.39 1.74
CA PHE A 179 -15.07 12.68 2.43
C PHE A 179 -16.28 12.64 1.50
N LEU A 180 -16.88 11.46 1.37
CA LEU A 180 -17.97 11.20 0.44
C LEU A 180 -19.09 10.48 1.15
N ASP A 181 -20.31 10.81 0.81
CA ASP A 181 -21.46 10.08 1.31
C ASP A 181 -21.64 8.73 0.60
N ARG A 182 -21.87 7.66 1.36
CA ARG A 182 -22.38 6.42 0.79
C ARG A 182 -23.77 6.67 0.18
N GLY A 183 -24.05 6.06 -0.96
CA GLY A 183 -25.32 6.25 -1.66
C GLY A 183 -25.58 5.21 -2.73
N ILE A 184 -26.31 5.65 -3.75
CA ILE A 184 -26.93 4.83 -4.80
C ILE A 184 -25.96 4.28 -5.84
N CYS A 185 -24.88 5.01 -6.17
CA CYS A 185 -23.85 4.53 -7.08
C CYS A 185 -22.80 3.66 -6.37
N THR A 186 -22.06 2.88 -7.15
CA THR A 186 -21.01 1.97 -6.66
C THR A 186 -19.85 2.72 -5.98
N PHE A 187 -19.10 2.03 -5.12
CA PHE A 187 -17.92 2.60 -4.48
C PHE A 187 -16.86 3.04 -5.50
N ALA A 188 -16.60 2.20 -6.52
CA ALA A 188 -15.66 2.51 -7.58
C ALA A 188 -16.06 3.80 -8.32
N THR A 189 -17.32 3.95 -8.70
CA THR A 189 -17.82 5.18 -9.36
C THR A 189 -17.56 6.43 -8.51
N LYS A 190 -17.87 6.39 -7.20
CA LYS A 190 -17.65 7.54 -6.30
C LYS A 190 -16.19 7.92 -6.21
N VAL A 191 -15.32 6.94 -5.99
CA VAL A 191 -13.88 7.15 -5.80
C VAL A 191 -13.23 7.62 -7.10
N ARG A 192 -13.67 7.10 -8.25
CA ARG A 192 -13.24 7.58 -9.58
C ARG A 192 -13.58 9.05 -9.80
N ILE A 193 -14.80 9.48 -9.43
CA ILE A 193 -15.18 10.89 -9.53
C ILE A 193 -14.30 11.74 -8.60
N ALA A 194 -14.10 11.30 -7.34
CA ALA A 194 -13.23 12.01 -6.40
C ALA A 194 -11.79 12.16 -6.92
N GLN A 195 -11.22 11.10 -7.50
CA GLN A 195 -9.92 11.11 -8.16
C GLN A 195 -9.88 12.13 -9.31
N ALA A 196 -10.88 12.10 -10.20
CA ALA A 196 -10.97 13.05 -11.31
C ALA A 196 -11.08 14.51 -10.83
N CYS A 197 -11.63 14.71 -9.63
CA CYS A 197 -11.76 16.00 -8.97
C CYS A 197 -10.52 16.40 -8.15
N GLY A 198 -9.45 15.63 -8.24
CA GLY A 198 -8.15 15.94 -7.65
C GLY A 198 -7.94 15.45 -6.22
N ALA A 199 -8.75 14.52 -5.73
CA ALA A 199 -8.45 13.84 -4.47
C ALA A 199 -7.18 12.98 -4.59
N ASP A 200 -6.41 12.88 -3.51
CA ASP A 200 -5.31 11.93 -3.32
C ASP A 200 -5.76 10.70 -2.52
N ALA A 201 -6.87 10.79 -1.77
CA ALA A 201 -7.52 9.67 -1.09
C ALA A 201 -9.02 9.95 -0.88
N ALA A 202 -9.80 8.90 -0.65
CA ALA A 202 -11.25 9.02 -0.40
C ALA A 202 -11.70 8.28 0.86
N VAL A 203 -12.54 8.94 1.66
CA VAL A 203 -13.20 8.35 2.84
C VAL A 203 -14.70 8.35 2.59
N VAL A 204 -15.28 7.17 2.39
CA VAL A 204 -16.72 6.99 2.24
C VAL A 204 -17.34 6.86 3.62
N VAL A 205 -18.35 7.67 3.92
CA VAL A 205 -19.09 7.65 5.19
C VAL A 205 -20.40 6.90 5.00
N ASP A 206 -20.63 5.87 5.80
CA ASP A 206 -21.92 5.16 5.79
C ASP A 206 -23.07 6.08 6.20
N ARG A 207 -24.25 5.92 5.60
CA ARG A 207 -25.44 6.72 5.91
C ARG A 207 -26.37 6.10 6.96
N GLY A 208 -26.01 4.96 7.55
CA GLY A 208 -26.78 4.32 8.62
C GLY A 208 -28.11 3.70 8.20
N VAL A 209 -28.52 3.86 6.94
CA VAL A 209 -29.68 3.13 6.34
C VAL A 209 -29.47 1.62 6.34
N SER A 210 -28.22 1.20 6.43
CA SER A 210 -27.76 -0.19 6.42
C SER A 210 -27.80 -0.84 7.80
N GLY A 211 -27.90 -0.06 8.88
CA GLY A 211 -27.78 -0.54 10.26
C GLY A 211 -26.39 -1.11 10.60
N TRP A 212 -25.36 -0.79 9.80
CA TRP A 212 -24.03 -1.37 9.98
C TRP A 212 -23.30 -0.76 11.19
N SER A 213 -22.85 -1.63 12.09
CA SER A 213 -21.98 -1.25 13.20
C SER A 213 -20.53 -1.04 12.72
N ARG A 214 -19.71 -0.37 13.54
CA ARG A 214 -18.25 -0.25 13.32
C ARG A 214 -17.61 -1.61 13.05
N SER A 215 -17.95 -2.61 13.87
CA SER A 215 -17.46 -3.99 13.73
C SER A 215 -17.91 -4.65 12.43
N TYR A 216 -19.15 -4.44 12.01
CA TYR A 216 -19.66 -5.02 10.77
C TYR A 216 -18.96 -4.42 9.54
N ILE A 217 -18.76 -3.09 9.52
CA ILE A 217 -17.99 -2.43 8.47
C ILE A 217 -16.58 -3.03 8.40
N ARG A 218 -15.89 -3.12 9.53
CA ARG A 218 -14.51 -3.64 9.61
C ARG A 218 -14.37 -5.07 9.06
N PHE A 219 -15.26 -5.97 9.47
CA PHE A 219 -15.04 -7.40 9.27
C PHE A 219 -15.87 -8.02 8.14
N ASN A 220 -16.96 -7.39 7.73
CA ASN A 220 -17.95 -8.00 6.84
C ASN A 220 -18.24 -7.18 5.59
N VAL A 221 -17.84 -5.90 5.56
CA VAL A 221 -18.02 -5.05 4.39
C VAL A 221 -16.70 -4.97 3.66
N ILE A 222 -16.75 -5.22 2.36
CA ILE A 222 -15.65 -5.00 1.44
C ILE A 222 -16.16 -3.97 0.44
N MET A 223 -15.42 -2.87 0.28
CA MET A 223 -15.63 -1.93 -0.81
C MET A 223 -15.15 -2.58 -2.12
N SER A 224 -15.97 -3.49 -2.66
CA SER A 224 -15.63 -4.27 -3.84
C SER A 224 -15.62 -3.43 -5.11
N ASP A 225 -14.72 -3.78 -6.01
CA ASP A 225 -14.72 -3.32 -7.39
C ASP A 225 -15.99 -3.83 -8.09
N ASP A 226 -16.61 -2.96 -8.89
CA ASP A 226 -17.74 -3.30 -9.75
C ASP A 226 -17.31 -3.79 -11.15
N GLY A 227 -16.01 -4.02 -11.33
CA GLY A 227 -15.37 -4.43 -12.58
C GLY A 227 -14.84 -3.26 -13.40
N THR A 228 -14.97 -2.02 -12.91
CA THR A 228 -14.49 -0.83 -13.60
C THR A 228 -13.28 -0.19 -12.92
N GLY A 229 -12.94 -0.57 -11.70
CA GLY A 229 -12.00 0.11 -10.81
C GLY A 229 -10.53 0.13 -11.22
N GLN A 230 -10.17 -0.44 -12.38
CA GLN A 230 -8.79 -0.52 -12.87
C GLN A 230 -8.11 0.84 -13.07
N ASP A 231 -8.89 1.89 -13.37
CA ASP A 231 -8.40 3.27 -13.56
C ASP A 231 -8.33 4.08 -12.26
N ILE A 232 -8.75 3.49 -11.14
CA ILE A 232 -8.70 4.11 -9.82
C ILE A 232 -7.35 3.78 -9.19
N ASN A 233 -6.62 4.83 -8.82
CA ASN A 233 -5.29 4.77 -8.24
C ASN A 233 -5.25 5.38 -6.82
N ILE A 234 -6.26 6.15 -6.43
CA ILE A 234 -6.31 6.69 -5.06
C ILE A 234 -6.83 5.63 -4.08
N PRO A 235 -6.25 5.55 -2.87
CA PRO A 235 -6.75 4.66 -1.85
C PRO A 235 -8.07 5.15 -1.26
N SER A 236 -8.91 4.20 -0.84
CA SER A 236 -10.20 4.54 -0.26
C SER A 236 -10.66 3.62 0.87
N VAL A 237 -11.43 4.20 1.78
CA VAL A 237 -11.87 3.56 3.02
C VAL A 237 -13.33 3.88 3.32
N LEU A 238 -14.09 2.88 3.78
CA LEU A 238 -15.42 3.06 4.34
C LEU A 238 -15.34 3.13 5.87
N ILE A 239 -15.93 4.17 6.45
CA ILE A 239 -16.06 4.34 7.90
C ILE A 239 -17.53 4.38 8.34
N SER A 240 -17.76 4.18 9.64
CA SER A 240 -19.10 4.19 10.21
C SER A 240 -19.73 5.58 10.14
N ARG A 241 -21.07 5.61 10.09
CA ARG A 241 -21.83 6.87 10.17
C ARG A 241 -21.48 7.67 11.43
N ALA A 242 -21.39 6.97 12.57
CA ALA A 242 -21.19 7.62 13.86
C ALA A 242 -19.86 8.39 13.91
N ASP A 243 -18.79 7.80 13.36
CA ASP A 243 -17.47 8.45 13.34
C ASP A 243 -17.40 9.48 12.21
N GLY A 244 -17.89 9.12 11.03
CA GLY A 244 -17.87 9.99 9.87
C GLY A 244 -18.65 11.28 10.10
N GLN A 245 -19.83 11.24 10.71
CA GLN A 245 -20.65 12.43 10.92
C GLN A 245 -19.93 13.50 11.76
N LEU A 246 -19.24 13.10 12.83
CA LEU A 246 -18.45 14.03 13.66
C LEU A 246 -17.37 14.73 12.83
N ILE A 247 -16.71 13.98 11.94
CA ILE A 247 -15.69 14.53 11.04
C ILE A 247 -16.32 15.46 10.00
N LEU A 248 -17.44 15.06 9.38
CA LEU A 248 -18.16 15.89 8.40
C LEU A 248 -18.60 17.22 9.03
N ASP A 249 -19.14 17.17 10.24
CA ASP A 249 -19.58 18.36 10.99
C ASP A 249 -18.40 19.28 11.30
N ALA A 250 -17.25 18.73 11.71
CA ALA A 250 -16.03 19.50 11.93
C ALA A 250 -15.47 20.12 10.64
N ILE A 251 -15.53 19.43 9.50
CA ILE A 251 -15.11 19.98 8.20
C ILE A 251 -16.01 21.17 7.82
N ILE A 252 -17.33 21.04 7.99
CA ILE A 252 -18.29 22.11 7.66
C ILE A 252 -18.14 23.30 8.61
N ALA A 253 -18.02 23.05 9.91
CA ALA A 253 -17.91 24.09 10.92
C ALA A 253 -16.56 24.81 10.87
N GLY A 254 -15.49 24.08 10.55
CA GLY A 254 -14.10 24.54 10.59
C GLY A 254 -13.58 25.19 9.31
N ALA A 255 -14.43 25.50 8.32
CA ALA A 255 -14.04 26.02 7.00
C ALA A 255 -13.26 27.37 7.01
N GLY A 256 -12.97 27.95 8.19
CA GLY A 256 -12.21 29.21 8.34
C GLY A 256 -11.15 29.28 9.46
N ASP A 257 -11.14 28.42 10.49
CA ASP A 257 -10.28 28.58 11.68
C ASP A 257 -9.16 27.53 11.79
N GLU A 258 -9.49 26.24 11.80
CA GLU A 258 -8.52 25.13 11.91
C GLU A 258 -8.93 23.99 10.98
N PRO A 259 -8.11 23.63 9.97
CA PRO A 259 -8.47 22.58 9.03
C PRO A 259 -8.46 21.20 9.70
N VAL A 260 -9.36 20.33 9.25
CA VAL A 260 -9.30 18.91 9.60
C VAL A 260 -8.16 18.26 8.84
N LEU A 261 -7.09 17.90 9.55
CA LEU A 261 -5.95 17.16 9.01
C LEU A 261 -6.01 15.74 9.54
N LEU A 262 -5.73 14.75 8.67
CA LEU A 262 -5.66 13.36 9.08
C LEU A 262 -4.52 12.61 8.39
N GLU A 263 -4.12 11.51 9.04
CA GLU A 263 -3.22 10.51 8.50
C GLU A 263 -4.00 9.24 8.15
N MET A 264 -3.65 8.60 7.05
CA MET A 264 -4.15 7.30 6.64
C MET A 264 -2.99 6.32 6.49
N GLU A 265 -3.12 5.15 7.11
CA GLU A 265 -2.11 4.11 7.10
C GLU A 265 -2.74 2.71 6.91
N TRP A 266 -2.11 1.87 6.10
CA TRP A 266 -2.52 0.49 5.82
C TRP A 266 -1.54 -0.50 6.44
N ASN A 267 -1.60 -0.63 7.75
CA ASN A 267 -0.70 -1.51 8.49
C ASN A 267 -1.02 -2.98 8.25
N ILE A 268 -0.01 -3.72 7.81
CA ILE A 268 0.00 -5.19 7.80
C ILE A 268 0.60 -5.67 9.12
N PRO A 269 0.02 -6.70 9.77
CA PRO A 269 0.62 -7.33 10.93
C PRO A 269 2.08 -7.73 10.66
N ASN A 270 2.96 -7.46 11.61
CA ASN A 270 4.36 -7.78 11.48
C ASN A 270 4.62 -9.26 11.80
N ARG A 271 5.27 -9.98 10.88
CA ARG A 271 5.74 -11.36 11.08
C ARG A 271 7.03 -11.56 10.29
N TRP A 272 7.95 -12.34 10.86
CA TRP A 272 9.24 -12.68 10.25
C TRP A 272 9.46 -14.20 10.28
N PRO A 273 9.85 -14.84 9.17
CA PRO A 273 9.84 -14.32 7.79
C PRO A 273 8.45 -13.85 7.36
N VAL A 274 8.38 -12.96 6.36
CA VAL A 274 7.10 -12.46 5.84
C VAL A 274 6.36 -13.62 5.19
N ALA A 275 5.08 -13.78 5.50
CA ALA A 275 4.25 -14.86 5.00
C ALA A 275 3.31 -14.37 3.90
N VAL A 276 3.45 -14.89 2.69
CA VAL A 276 2.62 -14.48 1.55
C VAL A 276 1.75 -15.64 1.06
N GLU A 277 0.47 -15.38 0.83
CA GLU A 277 -0.44 -16.35 0.21
C GLU A 277 -1.00 -15.75 -1.07
N PHE A 278 -0.76 -16.42 -2.19
CA PHE A 278 -1.30 -16.06 -3.49
C PHE A 278 -2.46 -16.97 -3.83
N TRP A 279 -3.61 -16.39 -4.14
CA TRP A 279 -4.65 -17.08 -4.90
C TRP A 279 -4.47 -16.72 -6.37
N THR A 280 -4.44 -17.74 -7.22
CA THR A 280 -4.10 -17.61 -8.64
C THR A 280 -4.88 -18.61 -9.49
N ASP A 281 -4.95 -18.35 -10.78
CA ASP A 281 -5.44 -19.27 -11.79
C ASP A 281 -4.46 -19.31 -12.98
N PRO A 282 -3.80 -20.45 -13.28
CA PRO A 282 -2.85 -20.53 -14.39
C PRO A 282 -3.53 -20.43 -15.77
N GLY A 283 -4.84 -20.64 -15.84
CA GLY A 283 -5.67 -20.39 -17.02
C GLY A 283 -5.93 -18.91 -17.28
N GLU A 284 -5.77 -18.05 -16.27
CA GLU A 284 -6.02 -16.62 -16.37
C GLU A 284 -4.74 -15.84 -16.68
N ARG A 285 -4.74 -15.10 -17.79
CA ARG A 285 -3.58 -14.30 -18.24
C ARG A 285 -3.12 -13.29 -17.19
N GLN A 286 -4.04 -12.57 -16.55
CA GLN A 286 -3.67 -11.55 -15.56
C GLN A 286 -2.99 -12.19 -14.34
N SER A 287 -3.50 -13.34 -13.90
CA SER A 287 -2.97 -14.07 -12.75
C SER A 287 -1.57 -14.64 -13.01
N SER A 288 -1.42 -15.35 -14.13
CA SER A 288 -0.14 -15.90 -14.56
C SER A 288 0.90 -14.81 -14.82
N ALA A 289 0.52 -13.73 -15.51
CA ALA A 289 1.41 -12.59 -15.75
C ALA A 289 1.86 -11.91 -14.45
N PHE A 290 0.99 -11.81 -13.45
CA PHE A 290 1.37 -11.24 -12.15
C PHE A 290 2.46 -12.08 -11.47
N LEU A 291 2.28 -13.41 -11.36
CA LEU A 291 3.32 -14.28 -10.77
C LEU A 291 4.64 -14.23 -11.56
N GLN A 292 4.56 -14.18 -12.89
CA GLN A 292 5.72 -14.03 -13.78
C GLN A 292 6.49 -12.73 -13.52
N GLN A 293 5.79 -11.61 -13.36
CA GLN A 293 6.43 -10.31 -13.13
C GLN A 293 6.96 -10.15 -11.70
N VAL A 294 6.33 -10.78 -10.71
CA VAL A 294 6.77 -10.77 -9.31
C VAL A 294 7.95 -11.73 -9.06
N ALA A 295 8.09 -12.79 -9.88
CA ALA A 295 9.14 -13.80 -9.76
C ALA A 295 10.57 -13.27 -9.56
N PRO A 296 11.10 -12.31 -10.36
CA PRO A 296 12.46 -11.79 -10.14
C PRO A 296 12.62 -11.18 -8.74
N HIS A 297 11.62 -10.44 -8.25
CA HIS A 297 11.68 -9.84 -6.92
C HIS A 297 11.59 -10.87 -5.80
N MET A 298 10.77 -11.90 -5.95
CA MET A 298 10.68 -13.00 -4.97
C MET A 298 11.98 -13.79 -4.89
N LEU A 299 12.67 -13.98 -6.02
CA LEU A 299 13.99 -14.62 -6.05
C LEU A 299 15.06 -13.78 -5.34
N GLU A 300 14.99 -12.45 -5.43
CA GLU A 300 15.87 -11.56 -4.67
C GLU A 300 15.59 -11.64 -3.17
N LEU A 301 14.31 -11.64 -2.75
CA LEU A 301 13.94 -11.75 -1.34
C LEU A 301 14.26 -13.11 -0.73
N GLY A 302 14.19 -14.18 -1.53
CA GLY A 302 14.52 -15.54 -1.11
C GLY A 302 13.81 -15.92 0.21
N PRO A 303 14.54 -16.49 1.19
CA PRO A 303 13.94 -16.98 2.44
C PRO A 303 13.43 -15.86 3.37
N HIS A 304 13.69 -14.57 3.10
CA HIS A 304 13.07 -13.49 3.88
C HIS A 304 11.54 -13.46 3.71
N VAL A 305 11.03 -14.11 2.67
CA VAL A 305 9.62 -14.32 2.42
C VAL A 305 9.33 -15.81 2.26
N ARG A 306 8.40 -16.34 3.04
CA ARG A 306 7.77 -17.63 2.77
C ARG A 306 6.49 -17.41 1.97
N PHE A 307 6.15 -18.32 1.06
CA PHE A 307 4.95 -18.18 0.26
C PHE A 307 4.17 -19.47 0.10
N LYS A 308 2.87 -19.36 -0.22
CA LYS A 308 2.03 -20.46 -0.68
C LYS A 308 1.18 -19.99 -1.85
N THR A 309 0.94 -20.87 -2.80
CA THR A 309 -0.02 -20.64 -3.88
C THR A 309 -1.24 -21.54 -3.71
N LEU A 310 -2.41 -20.96 -3.94
CA LEU A 310 -3.71 -21.61 -3.89
C LEU A 310 -4.39 -21.36 -5.23
N TYR A 311 -4.96 -22.41 -5.80
CA TYR A 311 -5.50 -22.35 -7.15
C TYR A 311 -7.03 -22.26 -7.15
N SER A 312 -7.59 -21.58 -8.17
CA SER A 312 -9.04 -21.49 -8.38
C SER A 312 -9.63 -22.84 -8.82
N ILE A 313 -9.80 -23.75 -7.87
CA ILE A 313 -10.32 -25.10 -8.09
C ILE A 313 -11.70 -25.22 -7.45
N PHE A 314 -12.66 -25.76 -8.19
CA PHE A 314 -14.01 -25.99 -7.70
C PHE A 314 -14.51 -27.40 -8.00
N GLU A 315 -15.55 -27.78 -7.28
CA GLU A 315 -16.32 -28.99 -7.50
C GLU A 315 -17.68 -28.59 -8.05
N ILE A 316 -18.13 -29.30 -9.08
CA ILE A 316 -19.40 -29.03 -9.76
C ILE A 316 -20.08 -30.33 -10.15
N GLU A 317 -21.33 -30.48 -9.70
CA GLU A 317 -22.15 -31.63 -10.05
C GLU A 317 -22.50 -31.58 -11.55
N GLY A 318 -22.27 -32.68 -12.26
CA GLY A 318 -22.45 -32.74 -13.72
C GLY A 318 -21.32 -32.14 -14.56
N GLY A 319 -20.18 -31.77 -13.96
CA GLY A 319 -19.01 -31.29 -14.70
C GLY A 319 -18.55 -32.25 -15.80
N SER A 320 -18.21 -31.71 -16.98
CA SER A 320 -17.68 -32.48 -18.11
C SER A 320 -16.19 -32.76 -17.93
N GLY A 321 -15.65 -33.75 -18.64
CA GLY A 321 -14.21 -34.01 -18.68
C GLY A 321 -13.39 -32.88 -19.32
N GLU A 322 -14.03 -31.92 -19.98
CA GLU A 322 -13.38 -30.69 -20.46
C GLU A 322 -13.13 -29.71 -19.32
N LEU A 323 -14.03 -29.63 -18.33
CA LEU A 323 -13.86 -28.75 -17.17
C LEU A 323 -13.06 -29.39 -16.04
N CYS A 324 -13.15 -30.71 -15.90
CA CYS A 324 -12.69 -31.43 -14.72
C CYS A 324 -11.57 -32.43 -15.04
N LEU A 325 -10.59 -32.52 -14.12
CA LEU A 325 -9.46 -33.42 -14.25
C LEU A 325 -9.89 -34.89 -14.17
N THR A 326 -9.66 -35.63 -15.26
CA THR A 326 -10.03 -37.06 -15.38
C THR A 326 -8.87 -37.97 -15.79
N LYS A 327 -7.62 -37.53 -15.58
CA LYS A 327 -6.41 -38.33 -15.87
C LYS A 327 -5.96 -39.15 -14.65
N GLY A 328 -5.32 -40.30 -14.87
CA GLY A 328 -4.72 -41.10 -13.79
C GLY A 328 -5.68 -41.44 -12.65
N LEU A 329 -5.25 -41.20 -11.41
CA LEU A 329 -6.03 -41.46 -10.19
C LEU A 329 -7.30 -40.58 -10.10
N TYR A 330 -7.32 -39.42 -10.77
CA TYR A 330 -8.39 -38.43 -10.70
C TYR A 330 -9.67 -38.89 -11.41
N LYS A 331 -9.61 -39.95 -12.22
CA LYS A 331 -10.80 -40.64 -12.77
C LYS A 331 -11.81 -41.08 -11.70
N GLN A 332 -11.34 -41.32 -10.48
CA GLN A 332 -12.19 -41.69 -9.34
C GLN A 332 -12.94 -40.49 -8.75
N PHE A 333 -12.63 -39.27 -9.22
CA PHE A 333 -13.15 -38.00 -8.71
C PHE A 333 -13.59 -37.05 -9.86
N PRO A 334 -14.46 -37.51 -10.78
CA PRO A 334 -14.70 -36.87 -12.09
C PRO A 334 -15.28 -35.45 -12.06
N GLN A 335 -15.71 -34.97 -10.89
CA GLN A 335 -16.38 -33.68 -10.68
C GLN A 335 -15.76 -32.88 -9.52
N ALA A 336 -14.73 -33.43 -8.88
CA ALA A 336 -14.20 -32.88 -7.65
C ALA A 336 -13.15 -31.78 -7.89
N TYR A 337 -12.48 -31.79 -9.04
CA TYR A 337 -11.38 -30.88 -9.37
C TYR A 337 -11.60 -30.33 -10.77
N CYS A 338 -12.21 -29.16 -10.82
CA CYS A 338 -12.56 -28.47 -12.06
C CYS A 338 -12.05 -27.03 -12.02
N ALA A 339 -11.81 -26.48 -13.20
CA ALA A 339 -11.52 -25.07 -13.42
C ALA A 339 -12.33 -24.58 -14.61
N PHE A 340 -12.45 -23.26 -14.76
CA PHE A 340 -13.01 -22.69 -15.98
C PHE A 340 -12.02 -22.88 -17.14
N ASP A 341 -12.53 -23.01 -18.35
CA ASP A 341 -11.66 -22.97 -19.53
C ASP A 341 -11.05 -21.56 -19.66
N PRO A 342 -9.84 -21.44 -20.22
CA PRO A 342 -9.23 -20.16 -20.49
C PRO A 342 -9.87 -19.52 -21.74
N ALA A 343 -11.20 -19.54 -21.89
CA ALA A 343 -11.90 -19.16 -23.12
C ALA A 343 -11.64 -17.70 -23.56
N ALA A 344 -11.30 -16.82 -22.62
CA ALA A 344 -10.88 -15.45 -22.93
C ALA A 344 -9.46 -15.37 -23.53
N GLN A 345 -8.66 -16.42 -23.39
CA GLN A 345 -7.26 -16.51 -23.82
C GLN A 345 -7.06 -17.51 -24.97
N SER A 346 -7.77 -18.62 -24.96
CA SER A 346 -7.74 -19.69 -25.96
C SER A 346 -9.03 -20.49 -25.94
N VAL A 347 -9.55 -20.81 -27.13
CA VAL A 347 -10.66 -21.75 -27.30
C VAL A 347 -10.19 -23.20 -27.45
N ALA A 348 -8.86 -23.42 -27.50
CA ALA A 348 -8.27 -24.74 -27.72
C ALA A 348 -7.97 -25.49 -26.42
N HIS A 349 -7.83 -24.76 -25.31
CA HIS A 349 -7.50 -25.35 -24.01
C HIS A 349 -8.74 -25.49 -23.13
N THR A 350 -8.67 -26.45 -22.22
CA THR A 350 -9.78 -26.92 -21.41
C THR A 350 -9.56 -26.61 -19.93
N GLY A 351 -10.64 -26.54 -19.15
CA GLY A 351 -10.54 -26.39 -17.69
C GLY A 351 -9.76 -27.54 -17.03
N SER A 352 -9.86 -28.76 -17.57
CA SER A 352 -9.04 -29.90 -17.11
C SER A 352 -7.54 -29.60 -17.22
N GLU A 353 -7.07 -28.99 -18.31
CA GLU A 353 -5.66 -28.63 -18.48
C GLU A 353 -5.21 -27.52 -17.52
N VAL A 354 -6.10 -26.59 -17.18
CA VAL A 354 -5.87 -25.59 -16.12
C VAL A 354 -5.67 -26.25 -14.76
N VAL A 355 -6.50 -27.25 -14.40
CA VAL A 355 -6.30 -28.03 -13.18
C VAL A 355 -4.98 -28.80 -13.21
N GLU A 356 -4.60 -29.36 -14.36
CA GLU A 356 -3.32 -30.04 -14.49
C GLU A 356 -2.12 -29.10 -14.30
N GLU A 357 -2.19 -27.88 -14.82
CA GLU A 357 -1.13 -26.88 -14.63
C GLU A 357 -1.02 -26.45 -13.17
N ALA A 358 -2.16 -26.15 -12.53
CA ALA A 358 -2.22 -25.86 -11.11
C ALA A 358 -1.61 -26.98 -10.25
N LEU A 359 -1.89 -28.24 -10.62
CA LEU A 359 -1.32 -29.41 -9.96
C LEU A 359 0.21 -29.51 -10.16
N ARG A 360 0.71 -29.25 -11.37
CA ARG A 360 2.16 -29.22 -11.66
C ARG A 360 2.86 -28.16 -10.84
N GLU A 361 2.34 -26.94 -10.81
CA GLU A 361 2.90 -25.82 -10.03
C GLU A 361 2.86 -26.11 -8.51
N ALA A 362 1.74 -26.65 -8.01
CA ALA A 362 1.62 -27.06 -6.60
C ALA A 362 2.63 -28.15 -6.21
N CYS A 363 2.77 -29.18 -7.05
CA CYS A 363 3.74 -30.26 -6.84
C CYS A 363 5.18 -29.76 -6.96
N LEU A 364 5.47 -28.84 -7.88
CA LEU A 364 6.78 -28.20 -8.01
C LEU A 364 7.15 -27.51 -6.69
N TYR A 365 6.27 -26.69 -6.12
CA TYR A 365 6.50 -26.08 -4.81
C TYR A 365 6.72 -27.16 -3.73
N GLN A 366 5.82 -28.14 -3.65
CA GLN A 366 5.84 -29.18 -2.60
C GLN A 366 7.13 -30.01 -2.55
N ILE A 367 7.77 -30.28 -3.70
CA ILE A 367 8.99 -31.11 -3.77
C ILE A 367 10.28 -30.29 -3.71
N THR A 368 10.21 -28.97 -3.83
CA THR A 368 11.41 -28.08 -3.88
C THR A 368 11.46 -27.06 -2.75
N ALA A 369 10.36 -26.76 -2.07
CA ALA A 369 10.34 -25.82 -0.97
C ALA A 369 11.24 -26.30 0.18
N THR A 370 12.13 -25.43 0.63
CA THR A 370 13.04 -25.69 1.76
C THR A 370 13.08 -24.49 2.69
N SER A 371 13.39 -24.72 3.97
CA SER A 371 13.66 -23.64 4.93
C SER A 371 15.15 -23.32 4.97
N ALA A 372 15.49 -22.05 5.16
CA ALA A 372 16.86 -21.62 5.40
C ALA A 372 17.32 -22.11 6.78
N LYS A 373 18.61 -22.43 6.91
CA LYS A 373 19.16 -23.01 8.14
C LYS A 373 19.09 -22.05 9.32
N ASP A 374 19.24 -20.77 9.04
CA ASP A 374 19.26 -19.64 9.96
C ASP A 374 17.88 -19.01 10.18
N LEU A 375 16.88 -19.38 9.36
CA LEU A 375 15.51 -18.89 9.50
C LEU A 375 14.50 -20.05 9.42
N PRO A 376 14.26 -20.74 10.55
CA PRO A 376 13.18 -21.73 10.64
C PRO A 376 11.84 -21.10 10.22
N ASP A 377 10.99 -21.87 9.56
CA ASP A 377 9.71 -21.43 8.97
C ASP A 377 9.82 -20.55 7.71
N SER A 378 11.00 -20.42 7.10
CA SER A 378 11.21 -19.69 5.84
C SER A 378 10.98 -20.52 4.57
N GLU A 379 9.98 -21.40 4.56
CA GLU A 379 9.73 -22.28 3.42
C GLU A 379 9.65 -21.50 2.11
N PHE A 380 10.63 -21.75 1.24
CA PHE A 380 10.79 -21.06 -0.03
C PHE A 380 11.24 -22.05 -1.10
N SER A 381 10.59 -22.00 -2.26
CA SER A 381 11.00 -22.73 -3.46
C SER A 381 11.61 -21.75 -4.47
N LYS A 382 12.90 -21.91 -4.75
CA LYS A 382 13.58 -21.12 -5.77
C LYS A 382 13.13 -21.56 -7.16
N GLU A 383 12.97 -22.86 -7.34
CA GLU A 383 12.59 -23.51 -8.59
C GLU A 383 11.19 -23.07 -9.03
N PHE A 384 10.25 -22.89 -8.11
CA PHE A 384 8.92 -22.35 -8.41
C PHE A 384 8.99 -20.98 -9.09
N TRP A 385 9.77 -20.04 -8.54
CA TRP A 385 9.91 -18.71 -9.14
C TRP A 385 10.73 -18.72 -10.43
N GLN A 386 11.75 -19.57 -10.51
CA GLN A 386 12.48 -19.78 -11.76
C GLN A 386 11.58 -20.32 -12.88
N TYR A 387 10.64 -21.21 -12.53
CA TYR A 387 9.64 -21.71 -13.46
C TYR A 387 8.78 -20.57 -14.02
N HIS A 388 8.24 -19.70 -13.17
CA HIS A 388 7.47 -18.54 -13.64
C HIS A 388 8.31 -17.55 -14.47
N MET A 389 9.58 -17.33 -14.14
CA MET A 389 10.46 -16.55 -15.03
C MET A 389 10.62 -17.20 -16.42
N LEU A 390 10.81 -18.52 -16.48
CA LEU A 390 10.93 -19.24 -17.75
C LEU A 390 9.62 -19.26 -18.54
N MET A 391 8.47 -19.34 -17.87
CA MET A 391 7.15 -19.26 -18.51
C MET A 391 6.96 -17.94 -19.25
N ALA A 392 7.50 -16.84 -18.71
CA ALA A 392 7.43 -15.50 -19.31
C ALA A 392 8.49 -15.24 -20.39
N ASP A 393 9.50 -16.11 -20.53
CA ASP A 393 10.62 -15.91 -21.44
C ASP A 393 10.13 -15.90 -22.91
N PRO A 394 10.36 -14.85 -23.70
CA PRO A 394 9.87 -14.77 -25.08
C PRO A 394 10.39 -15.85 -26.02
N GLN A 395 11.53 -16.48 -25.70
CA GLN A 395 12.19 -17.49 -26.54
C GLN A 395 11.93 -18.92 -26.07
N LYS A 396 11.62 -19.12 -24.79
CA LYS A 396 11.48 -20.45 -24.16
C LYS A 396 10.09 -20.73 -23.60
N GLY A 397 9.34 -19.67 -23.29
CA GLY A 397 8.10 -19.70 -22.54
C GLY A 397 6.95 -20.47 -23.18
N CYS A 398 5.88 -20.58 -22.41
CA CYS A 398 4.65 -21.28 -22.77
C CYS A 398 3.52 -20.26 -22.89
N PHE A 399 2.92 -20.16 -24.07
CA PHE A 399 1.93 -19.15 -24.39
C PHE A 399 0.66 -19.80 -24.91
N PHE A 400 -0.51 -19.27 -24.52
CA PHE A 400 -1.82 -19.77 -24.99
C PHE A 400 -2.00 -19.73 -26.51
N ASN A 401 -1.28 -18.82 -27.18
CA ASN A 401 -1.22 -18.69 -28.63
C ASN A 401 0.13 -19.16 -29.21
N GLY A 402 0.93 -19.88 -28.43
CA GLY A 402 2.19 -20.46 -28.86
C GLY A 402 1.95 -21.69 -29.73
N GLU A 403 2.92 -22.01 -30.58
CA GLU A 403 2.88 -23.19 -31.45
C GLU A 403 3.96 -24.21 -31.07
N GLY A 404 3.64 -25.50 -31.26
CA GLY A 404 4.58 -26.59 -31.06
C GLY A 404 5.13 -26.64 -29.64
N ARG A 405 6.45 -26.48 -29.47
CA ARG A 405 7.09 -26.57 -28.14
C ARG A 405 6.78 -25.39 -27.21
N HIS A 406 6.18 -24.31 -27.72
CA HIS A 406 5.82 -23.09 -26.99
C HIS A 406 4.33 -22.98 -26.70
N GLU A 407 3.52 -23.94 -27.17
CA GLU A 407 2.10 -24.02 -26.85
C GLU A 407 1.92 -24.28 -25.35
N TRP A 408 1.04 -23.52 -24.72
CA TRP A 408 0.74 -23.69 -23.30
C TRP A 408 0.11 -25.06 -23.03
N GLY A 409 0.55 -25.74 -21.97
CA GLY A 409 0.07 -27.08 -21.61
C GLY A 409 1.19 -28.00 -21.11
N GLU A 410 0.83 -29.25 -20.82
CA GLU A 410 1.70 -30.22 -20.14
C GLU A 410 3.08 -30.37 -20.79
N SER A 411 3.15 -30.46 -22.12
CA SER A 411 4.40 -30.69 -22.85
C SER A 411 5.40 -29.55 -22.67
N CYS A 412 4.93 -28.30 -22.72
CA CYS A 412 5.75 -27.12 -22.55
C CYS A 412 6.15 -26.94 -21.08
N SER A 413 5.19 -27.04 -20.16
CA SER A 413 5.42 -26.92 -18.72
C SER A 413 6.45 -27.94 -18.21
N MET A 414 6.28 -29.22 -18.56
CA MET A 414 7.19 -30.29 -18.15
C MET A 414 8.60 -30.13 -18.75
N ARG A 415 8.71 -29.57 -19.97
CA ARG A 415 10.00 -29.22 -20.57
C ARG A 415 10.70 -28.14 -19.75
N LEU A 416 10.02 -27.04 -19.43
CA LEU A 416 10.60 -25.97 -18.62
C LEU A 416 11.00 -26.44 -17.22
N MET A 417 10.17 -27.25 -16.56
CA MET A 417 10.51 -27.85 -15.27
C MET A 417 11.75 -28.74 -15.35
N SER A 418 11.97 -29.44 -16.46
CA SER A 418 13.18 -30.25 -16.66
C SER A 418 14.46 -29.43 -16.84
N GLU A 419 14.37 -28.13 -17.19
CA GLU A 419 15.53 -27.23 -17.27
C GLU A 419 16.02 -26.81 -15.89
N ILE A 420 15.15 -26.84 -14.87
CA ILE A 420 15.44 -26.35 -13.51
C ILE A 420 15.52 -27.46 -12.46
N LEU A 421 14.97 -28.64 -12.73
CA LEU A 421 14.97 -29.78 -11.81
C LEU A 421 16.01 -30.83 -12.18
N SER A 422 16.63 -31.43 -11.16
CA SER A 422 17.42 -32.65 -11.33
C SER A 422 16.55 -33.85 -11.73
N SER A 423 17.16 -34.90 -12.29
CA SER A 423 16.43 -36.13 -12.66
C SER A 423 15.70 -36.77 -11.47
N GLY A 424 16.28 -36.69 -10.27
CA GLY A 424 15.63 -37.17 -9.03
C GLY A 424 14.40 -36.34 -8.67
N GLN A 425 14.50 -35.01 -8.73
CA GLN A 425 13.37 -34.12 -8.49
C GLN A 425 12.27 -34.28 -9.55
N MET A 426 12.63 -34.45 -10.83
CA MET A 426 11.65 -34.75 -11.89
C MET A 426 10.87 -36.04 -11.62
N LYS A 427 11.50 -37.04 -11.00
CA LYS A 427 10.82 -38.27 -10.58
C LYS A 427 9.81 -37.98 -9.45
N LEU A 428 10.24 -37.25 -8.41
CA LEU A 428 9.38 -36.87 -7.29
C LEU A 428 8.20 -35.99 -7.74
N LEU A 429 8.43 -35.08 -8.69
CA LEU A 429 7.39 -34.25 -9.29
C LEU A 429 6.30 -35.11 -9.92
N LYS A 430 6.68 -36.09 -10.76
CA LYS A 430 5.73 -37.02 -11.39
C LYS A 430 5.02 -37.90 -10.37
N GLU A 431 5.73 -38.40 -9.37
CA GLU A 431 5.14 -39.15 -8.26
C GLU A 431 4.13 -38.32 -7.47
N CYS A 432 4.34 -37.01 -7.32
CA CYS A 432 3.38 -36.08 -6.71
C CYS A 432 2.14 -35.89 -7.58
N ILE A 433 2.31 -35.61 -8.88
CA ILE A 433 1.22 -35.39 -9.85
C ILE A 433 0.32 -36.62 -9.95
N ASP A 434 0.93 -37.82 -10.06
CA ASP A 434 0.20 -39.08 -10.22
C ASP A 434 -0.20 -39.72 -8.88
N GLY A 435 0.05 -39.04 -7.76
CA GLY A 435 -0.06 -39.59 -6.41
C GLY A 435 -1.11 -38.93 -5.53
N PRO A 436 -1.39 -39.52 -4.35
CA PRO A 436 -2.34 -38.97 -3.37
C PRO A 436 -1.90 -37.61 -2.81
N GLN A 437 -0.60 -37.29 -2.84
CA GLN A 437 -0.08 -36.00 -2.39
C GLN A 437 -0.57 -34.86 -3.28
N GLY A 438 -0.50 -35.01 -4.61
CA GLY A 438 -1.06 -34.03 -5.54
C GLY A 438 -2.56 -33.81 -5.33
N ARG A 439 -3.31 -34.89 -5.09
CA ARG A 439 -4.74 -34.79 -4.75
C ARG A 439 -5.00 -33.97 -3.48
N GLN A 440 -4.19 -34.15 -2.43
CA GLN A 440 -4.33 -33.35 -1.20
C GLN A 440 -4.06 -31.86 -1.44
N LEU A 441 -3.11 -31.51 -2.31
CA LEU A 441 -2.84 -30.12 -2.69
C LEU A 441 -4.05 -29.48 -3.40
N LEU A 442 -4.73 -30.23 -4.28
CA LEU A 442 -5.97 -29.79 -4.90
C LEU A 442 -7.14 -29.68 -3.89
N ASP A 443 -7.23 -30.59 -2.92
CA ASP A 443 -8.23 -30.50 -1.84
C ASP A 443 -8.04 -29.21 -1.01
N VAL A 444 -6.80 -28.82 -0.73
CA VAL A 444 -6.47 -27.56 -0.04
C VAL A 444 -6.90 -26.35 -0.88
N SER A 445 -6.56 -26.32 -2.17
CA SER A 445 -6.95 -25.23 -3.07
C SER A 445 -8.48 -25.10 -3.19
N LYS A 446 -9.16 -26.24 -3.35
CA LYS A 446 -10.62 -26.30 -3.45
C LYS A 446 -11.35 -25.80 -2.20
N SER A 447 -10.85 -26.16 -1.03
CA SER A 447 -11.48 -25.82 0.25
C SER A 447 -11.15 -24.40 0.72
N ASN A 448 -10.03 -23.82 0.28
CA ASN A 448 -9.56 -22.51 0.69
C ASN A 448 -9.86 -21.44 -0.37
N ARG A 449 -11.15 -21.15 -0.59
CA ARG A 449 -11.60 -20.10 -1.51
C ARG A 449 -11.39 -18.70 -0.91
N THR A 450 -11.09 -17.74 -1.78
CA THR A 450 -10.90 -16.33 -1.43
C THR A 450 -12.02 -15.45 -2.03
N TRP A 451 -11.92 -14.13 -1.85
CA TRP A 451 -12.88 -13.14 -2.32
C TRP A 451 -12.74 -12.79 -3.82
N GLY A 452 -11.79 -13.37 -4.55
CA GLY A 452 -11.59 -13.18 -6.00
C GLY A 452 -10.60 -14.20 -6.58
N PRO A 453 -10.65 -14.50 -7.90
CA PRO A 453 -9.79 -15.52 -8.51
C PRO A 453 -8.29 -15.23 -8.34
N ILE A 454 -7.94 -13.94 -8.32
CA ILE A 454 -6.60 -13.45 -8.03
C ILE A 454 -6.66 -12.67 -6.71
N ALA A 455 -5.90 -13.10 -5.72
CA ALA A 455 -5.85 -12.42 -4.43
C ALA A 455 -4.50 -12.61 -3.74
N LEU A 456 -4.18 -11.69 -2.84
CA LEU A 456 -2.96 -11.70 -2.06
C LEU A 456 -3.29 -11.56 -0.58
N ARG A 457 -2.59 -12.32 0.26
CA ARG A 457 -2.47 -12.02 1.69
C ARG A 457 -1.01 -11.89 2.08
N VAL A 458 -0.74 -10.94 2.96
CA VAL A 458 0.58 -10.75 3.58
C VAL A 458 0.39 -10.83 5.09
N ASN A 459 1.13 -11.74 5.74
CA ASN A 459 1.03 -12.06 7.16
C ASN A 459 -0.39 -12.40 7.64
N GLY A 460 -1.18 -13.04 6.77
CA GLY A 460 -2.57 -13.40 7.02
C GLY A 460 -3.56 -12.24 6.85
N ALA A 461 -3.06 -11.02 6.67
CA ALA A 461 -3.89 -9.87 6.35
C ALA A 461 -4.20 -9.83 4.85
N ARG A 462 -5.43 -9.47 4.52
CA ARG A 462 -5.88 -9.24 3.16
C ARG A 462 -5.11 -8.08 2.53
N PHE A 463 -4.58 -8.31 1.32
CA PHE A 463 -4.21 -7.23 0.44
C PHE A 463 -5.47 -6.55 -0.12
N SER A 464 -5.47 -5.24 0.00
CA SER A 464 -6.44 -4.32 -0.56
C SER A 464 -5.80 -3.48 -1.66
N GLY A 465 -6.57 -3.15 -2.69
CA GLY A 465 -6.11 -2.39 -3.85
C GLY A 465 -5.89 -3.23 -5.11
N ASN A 466 -5.41 -2.56 -6.15
CA ASN A 466 -5.05 -3.17 -7.43
C ASN A 466 -3.85 -4.10 -7.23
N LEU A 467 -3.95 -5.32 -7.77
CA LEU A 467 -2.88 -6.31 -7.66
C LEU A 467 -1.87 -6.13 -8.79
N ASP A 468 -0.97 -5.16 -8.61
CA ASP A 468 0.19 -4.92 -9.47
C ASP A 468 1.50 -5.22 -8.72
N VAL A 469 2.59 -5.40 -9.48
CA VAL A 469 3.90 -5.81 -8.97
C VAL A 469 4.43 -4.80 -7.96
N GLU A 470 4.33 -3.51 -8.28
CA GLU A 470 4.91 -2.45 -7.47
C GLU A 470 4.21 -2.38 -6.11
N THR A 471 2.88 -2.35 -6.09
CA THR A 471 2.08 -2.32 -4.86
C THR A 471 2.24 -3.60 -4.05
N ALA A 472 2.31 -4.77 -4.70
CA ALA A 472 2.57 -6.05 -4.04
C ALA A 472 3.95 -6.07 -3.38
N MET A 473 4.98 -5.58 -4.07
CA MET A 473 6.34 -5.54 -3.52
C MET A 473 6.47 -4.51 -2.41
N ARG A 474 5.80 -3.35 -2.52
CA ARG A 474 5.71 -2.36 -1.43
C ARG A 474 5.16 -2.98 -0.15
N VAL A 475 4.03 -3.70 -0.22
CA VAL A 475 3.42 -4.32 0.97
C VAL A 475 4.27 -5.45 1.56
N ILE A 476 4.90 -6.27 0.71
CA ILE A 476 5.81 -7.34 1.15
C ILE A 476 7.02 -6.73 1.86
N CYS A 477 7.66 -5.73 1.24
CA CYS A 477 8.85 -5.09 1.79
C CYS A 477 8.55 -4.28 3.05
N ALA A 478 7.45 -3.54 3.09
CA ALA A 478 6.99 -2.88 4.31
C ALA A 478 6.83 -3.86 5.48
N SER A 479 6.36 -5.08 5.20
CA SER A 479 6.18 -6.13 6.20
C SER A 479 7.50 -6.73 6.73
N THR A 480 8.64 -6.44 6.08
CA THR A 480 9.97 -6.84 6.57
C THR A 480 10.54 -5.86 7.60
N LYS A 481 9.92 -4.69 7.79
CA LYS A 481 10.38 -3.66 8.73
C LYS A 481 10.38 -4.21 10.15
N ASP A 482 11.46 -3.99 10.90
CA ASP A 482 11.55 -4.35 12.30
C ASP A 482 10.86 -3.29 13.17
N PRO A 483 9.90 -3.66 14.03
CA PRO A 483 9.13 -2.69 14.79
C PRO A 483 9.95 -2.00 15.90
N ASN A 484 11.09 -2.57 16.32
CA ASN A 484 11.94 -2.01 17.38
C ASN A 484 13.03 -1.12 16.83
N THR A 485 13.58 -1.45 15.65
CA THR A 485 14.73 -0.73 15.07
C THR A 485 14.36 0.16 13.90
N ASP A 486 13.13 0.05 13.39
CA ASP A 486 12.60 0.74 12.21
C ASP A 486 13.38 0.44 10.91
N ARG A 487 14.22 -0.61 10.91
CA ARG A 487 15.02 -1.05 9.76
C ARG A 487 14.38 -2.23 9.05
N TYR A 488 14.56 -2.34 7.74
CA TYR A 488 14.14 -3.52 6.99
C TYR A 488 15.02 -4.72 7.34
N ARG A 489 14.41 -5.85 7.72
CA ARG A 489 15.13 -7.10 7.99
C ARG A 489 15.60 -7.78 6.70
N ALA A 490 14.90 -7.54 5.60
CA ALA A 490 15.35 -7.92 4.27
C ALA A 490 16.13 -6.75 3.65
N PRO A 491 17.46 -6.83 3.50
CA PRO A 491 18.26 -5.72 2.96
C PRO A 491 17.90 -5.38 1.51
N GLU A 492 17.35 -6.34 0.76
CA GLU A 492 16.90 -6.13 -0.62
C GLU A 492 15.76 -5.10 -0.71
N CYS A 493 14.93 -5.03 0.34
CA CYS A 493 13.82 -4.09 0.44
C CYS A 493 14.26 -2.65 0.70
N GLU A 494 15.49 -2.42 1.18
CA GLU A 494 15.97 -1.07 1.47
C GLU A 494 16.02 -0.23 0.18
N LYS A 495 16.49 -0.79 -0.93
CA LYS A 495 16.55 -0.10 -2.22
C LYS A 495 15.16 0.25 -2.75
N LEU A 496 14.26 -0.74 -2.79
CA LEU A 496 12.90 -0.57 -3.30
C LEU A 496 12.14 0.49 -2.50
N MET A 497 12.22 0.43 -1.16
CA MET A 497 11.50 1.37 -0.31
C MET A 497 12.12 2.77 -0.35
N ILE A 498 13.43 2.93 -0.53
CA ILE A 498 14.06 4.26 -0.70
C ILE A 498 13.49 5.00 -1.91
N GLU A 499 13.27 4.31 -3.04
CA GLU A 499 12.69 4.93 -4.24
C GLU A 499 11.27 5.44 -3.97
N VAL A 500 10.44 4.63 -3.31
CA VAL A 500 9.07 5.01 -2.93
C VAL A 500 9.04 6.23 -2.01
N HIS A 501 9.90 6.27 -0.98
CA HIS A 501 9.96 7.43 -0.07
C HIS A 501 10.44 8.71 -0.78
N LYS A 502 11.28 8.60 -1.82
CA LYS A 502 11.73 9.76 -2.61
C LYS A 502 10.65 10.30 -3.55
N GLU A 503 9.75 9.44 -4.04
CA GLU A 503 8.61 9.88 -4.86
C GLU A 503 7.58 10.65 -4.02
N GLU A 504 7.29 10.18 -2.81
CA GLU A 504 6.31 10.83 -1.92
C GLU A 504 6.82 12.14 -1.29
N ALA A 505 8.14 12.30 -1.21
CA ALA A 505 8.80 13.49 -0.68
C ALA A 505 9.82 14.04 -1.70
N PRO A 506 9.37 14.78 -2.74
CA PRO A 506 10.25 15.30 -3.78
C PRO A 506 11.42 16.13 -3.25
N TRP A 507 11.27 16.81 -2.10
CA TRP A 507 12.34 17.55 -1.44
C TRP A 507 13.53 16.69 -0.96
N LEU A 508 13.35 15.36 -0.84
CA LEU A 508 14.45 14.42 -0.60
C LEU A 508 15.26 14.14 -1.88
N ARG A 509 14.74 14.44 -3.09
CA ARG A 509 15.56 14.47 -4.32
C ARG A 509 16.56 15.63 -4.31
N ASP A 510 16.21 16.71 -3.62
CA ASP A 510 17.00 17.93 -3.52
C ASP A 510 17.89 17.98 -2.26
N ALA A 511 18.06 16.84 -1.56
CA ALA A 511 19.14 16.72 -0.59
C ALA A 511 20.44 17.07 -1.33
N PRO A 512 21.12 18.18 -0.97
CA PRO A 512 22.19 18.71 -1.78
C PRO A 512 23.25 17.63 -1.88
N ASP A 513 23.53 17.21 -3.11
CA ASP A 513 24.65 16.35 -3.40
C ASP A 513 25.87 16.97 -2.71
N TRP A 514 26.34 16.31 -1.64
CA TRP A 514 27.36 16.88 -0.76
C TRP A 514 28.60 17.24 -1.58
N GLN A 515 28.85 16.55 -2.70
CA GLN A 515 29.91 16.88 -3.64
C GLN A 515 29.77 18.29 -4.24
N ASN A 516 28.56 18.67 -4.66
CA ASN A 516 28.29 20.00 -5.23
C ASN A 516 28.36 21.11 -4.17
N PHE A 517 27.90 20.82 -2.94
CA PHE A 517 28.02 21.76 -1.82
C PHE A 517 29.49 22.11 -1.50
N PHE A 518 30.37 21.10 -1.43
CA PHE A 518 31.80 21.33 -1.20
C PHE A 518 32.47 22.08 -2.36
N LEU A 519 32.06 21.84 -3.61
CA LEU A 519 32.58 22.56 -4.77
C LEU A 519 32.20 24.05 -4.76
N VAL A 520 30.97 24.39 -4.37
CA VAL A 520 30.53 25.80 -4.25
C VAL A 520 31.28 26.51 -3.14
N LEU A 521 31.47 25.88 -1.98
CA LEU A 521 32.28 26.44 -0.88
C LEU A 521 33.74 26.67 -1.29
N LEU A 522 34.32 25.73 -2.06
CA LEU A 522 35.66 25.89 -2.63
C LEU A 522 35.72 27.12 -3.57
N PHE A 523 34.73 27.28 -4.46
CA PHE A 523 34.67 28.43 -5.37
C PHE A 523 34.51 29.77 -4.63
N LEU A 524 33.63 29.83 -3.64
CA LEU A 524 33.48 31.02 -2.79
C LEU A 524 34.76 31.33 -2.01
N GLY A 525 35.45 30.30 -1.52
CA GLY A 525 36.77 30.43 -0.89
C GLY A 525 37.83 30.99 -1.83
N ILE A 526 37.88 30.52 -3.08
CA ILE A 526 38.80 31.04 -4.10
C ILE A 526 38.47 32.50 -4.44
N ILE A 527 37.19 32.85 -4.60
CA ILE A 527 36.76 34.23 -4.87
C ILE A 527 37.16 35.15 -3.72
N ALA A 528 36.93 34.73 -2.47
CA ALA A 528 37.32 35.48 -1.28
C ALA A 528 38.86 35.64 -1.21
N ALA A 529 39.62 34.58 -1.47
CA ALA A 529 41.08 34.65 -1.49
C ALA A 529 41.60 35.59 -2.60
N CYS A 530 41.01 35.55 -3.80
CA CYS A 530 41.31 36.47 -4.89
C CYS A 530 40.97 37.92 -4.53
N ALA A 531 39.82 38.16 -3.89
CA ALA A 531 39.41 39.48 -3.44
C ALA A 531 40.36 40.04 -2.36
N VAL A 532 40.77 39.21 -1.40
CA VAL A 532 41.76 39.56 -0.37
C VAL A 532 43.10 39.86 -1.01
N ALA A 533 43.57 39.04 -1.96
CA ALA A 533 44.82 39.26 -2.67
C ALA A 533 44.80 40.56 -3.49
N LEU A 534 43.68 40.87 -4.16
CA LEU A 534 43.47 42.12 -4.88
C LEU A 534 43.46 43.31 -3.94
N TYR A 535 42.73 43.22 -2.82
CA TYR A 535 42.70 44.25 -1.78
C TYR A 535 44.11 44.50 -1.25
N TYR A 536 44.88 43.45 -0.94
CA TYR A 536 46.23 43.57 -0.44
C TYR A 536 47.18 44.21 -1.47
N ARG A 537 47.03 43.88 -2.75
CA ARG A 537 47.80 44.52 -3.84
C ARG A 537 47.47 46.01 -3.96
N VAL A 538 46.20 46.38 -3.91
CA VAL A 538 45.76 47.79 -4.00
C VAL A 538 46.19 48.58 -2.76
N ALA A 539 46.01 48.02 -1.56
CA ALA A 539 46.42 48.64 -0.30
C ALA A 539 47.95 48.87 -0.27
N LYS A 540 48.74 47.87 -0.69
CA LYS A 540 50.20 48.00 -0.81
C LYS A 540 50.61 49.11 -1.79
N GLN A 541 49.92 49.24 -2.92
CA GLN A 541 50.19 50.30 -3.89
C GLN A 541 49.86 51.70 -3.33
N ARG A 542 48.73 51.84 -2.61
CA ARG A 542 48.36 53.10 -1.98
C ARG A 542 49.36 53.51 -0.90
N LEU A 543 49.75 52.58 -0.04
CA LEU A 543 50.72 52.83 1.04
C LEU A 543 52.10 53.23 0.47
N LEU A 544 52.56 52.59 -0.60
CA LEU A 544 53.80 52.98 -1.28
C LEU A 544 53.74 54.39 -1.89
N GLN A 545 52.58 54.81 -2.41
CA GLN A 545 52.40 56.17 -2.93
C GLN A 545 52.41 57.21 -1.82
N GLU A 546 51.83 56.88 -0.67
CA GLU A 546 51.75 57.76 0.51
C GLU A 546 53.13 57.96 1.13
N VAL A 547 53.86 56.87 1.38
CA VAL A 547 55.26 56.93 1.85
C VAL A 547 56.15 57.70 0.86
N ARG A 548 55.96 57.52 -0.46
CA ARG A 548 56.74 58.27 -1.46
C ARG A 548 56.43 59.76 -1.44
N ARG A 549 55.20 60.16 -1.14
CA ARG A 549 54.82 61.58 -0.98
C ARG A 549 55.44 62.19 0.26
N GLU A 550 55.41 61.48 1.38
CA GLU A 550 56.02 61.93 2.63
C GLU A 550 57.55 62.06 2.49
N VAL A 551 58.23 61.04 1.96
CA VAL A 551 59.67 61.09 1.71
C VAL A 551 60.05 62.22 0.75
N ASN A 552 59.27 62.44 -0.32
CA ASN A 552 59.51 63.56 -1.22
C ASN A 552 59.31 64.93 -0.53
N ALA A 553 58.33 65.04 0.38
CA ALA A 553 58.09 66.27 1.13
C ALA A 553 59.23 66.57 2.12
N GLU A 554 59.73 65.57 2.82
CA GLU A 554 60.91 65.70 3.69
C GLU A 554 62.16 66.08 2.92
N ILE A 555 62.41 65.45 1.76
CA ILE A 555 63.54 65.80 0.89
C ILE A 555 63.44 67.26 0.41
N GLN A 556 62.24 67.73 0.03
CA GLN A 556 62.02 69.12 -0.37
C GLN A 556 62.29 70.09 0.78
N GLN A 557 61.87 69.76 2.01
CA GLN A 557 62.17 70.59 3.18
C GLN A 557 63.68 70.67 3.46
N GLN A 558 64.41 69.55 3.35
CA GLN A 558 65.86 69.56 3.52
C GLN A 558 66.58 70.35 2.42
N ILE A 559 66.11 70.24 1.17
CA ILE A 559 66.63 71.03 0.05
C ILE A 559 66.37 72.53 0.27
N GLN A 560 65.18 72.90 0.75
CA GLN A 560 64.84 74.30 1.03
C GLN A 560 65.73 74.89 2.13
N GLN A 561 65.94 74.15 3.23
CA GLN A 561 66.87 74.55 4.29
C GLN A 561 68.31 74.67 3.78
N TYR A 562 68.75 73.79 2.88
CA TYR A 562 70.07 73.88 2.25
C TYR A 562 70.20 75.14 1.37
N TYR A 563 69.15 75.54 0.65
CA TYR A 563 69.14 76.77 -0.13
C TYR A 563 69.12 78.01 0.76
N GLU A 564 68.32 78.06 1.82
CA GLU A 564 68.26 79.18 2.76
C GLU A 564 69.62 79.45 3.42
N MET A 565 70.33 78.40 3.85
CA MET A 565 71.70 78.54 4.37
C MET A 565 72.70 79.10 3.34
N ASN A 566 72.44 78.92 2.05
CA ASN A 566 73.29 79.44 0.97
C ASN A 566 72.84 80.84 0.50
N GLU A 567 71.58 81.22 0.68
CA GLU A 567 71.00 82.50 0.23
C GLU A 567 71.32 83.66 1.19
N GLU A 568 71.63 83.39 2.47
CA GLU A 568 72.22 84.40 3.39
C GLU A 568 73.56 84.97 2.89
N ARG A 569 74.16 84.40 1.85
CA ARG A 569 75.39 84.90 1.22
C ARG A 569 75.17 85.89 0.06
N ALA A 570 73.94 86.31 -0.26
CA ALA A 570 73.67 87.19 -1.41
C ALA A 570 72.94 88.51 -1.05
N PRO A 571 73.46 89.71 -1.42
CA PRO A 571 72.86 91.00 -1.07
C PRO A 571 71.77 91.48 -2.07
N PRO A 572 70.79 92.31 -1.63
CA PRO A 572 69.53 92.50 -2.35
C PRO A 572 69.54 93.68 -3.34
N ALA A 573 68.79 93.54 -4.45
CA ALA A 573 68.52 94.62 -5.39
C ALA A 573 67.01 94.85 -5.64
N ARG A 574 66.71 96.15 -5.72
CA ARG A 574 65.47 96.96 -5.84
C ARG A 574 64.26 96.45 -6.63
N ARG A 575 63.08 96.79 -6.07
CA ARG A 575 61.71 96.73 -6.61
C ARG A 575 61.50 97.59 -7.86
N GLY A 576 60.63 97.12 -8.77
CA GLY A 576 60.02 97.96 -9.79
C GLY A 576 58.98 97.25 -10.68
N LEU A 577 57.75 97.75 -10.58
CA LEU A 577 56.68 97.85 -11.58
C LEU A 577 55.74 96.67 -11.92
N GLU A 578 54.47 97.08 -11.82
CA GLU A 578 53.16 96.48 -12.04
C GLU A 578 52.82 96.35 -13.54
N ARG A 579 52.16 95.25 -13.94
CA ARG A 579 51.36 95.16 -15.18
C ARG A 579 50.11 94.28 -15.00
N GLN A 580 49.02 94.80 -15.55
CA GLN A 580 47.65 94.28 -15.57
C GLN A 580 47.46 93.01 -16.42
N PRO A 581 46.36 92.25 -16.20
CA PRO A 581 46.12 90.95 -16.86
C PRO A 581 45.46 91.08 -18.24
N LEU A 582 45.92 90.23 -19.17
CA LEU A 582 45.36 90.05 -20.52
C LEU A 582 44.31 88.91 -20.50
N VAL A 583 43.11 89.26 -20.97
CA VAL A 583 42.01 88.37 -21.35
C VAL A 583 42.18 87.96 -22.81
N VAL A 584 42.10 86.66 -23.15
CA VAL A 584 41.49 86.12 -24.39
C VAL A 584 41.33 84.59 -24.23
N PRO A 585 40.48 83.93 -25.02
CA PRO A 585 39.02 83.82 -24.93
C PRO A 585 38.53 82.49 -24.31
#